data_AF-N1UTM7-F1
#
_entry.id   AF-N1UTM7-F1
#
_cell.length_a   1.000
_cell.length_b   1.000
_cell.length_c   1.000
_cell.angle_alpha   90.00
_cell.angle_beta   90.00
_cell.angle_gamma   90.00
#
_symmetry.space_group_name_H-M   'P 1'
#
loop_
_entity.id
_entity.type
_entity.pdbx_description
1 polymer ?
#
loop_
_entity_poly.entity_id
_entity_poly.type
_entity_poly.pdbx_seq_one_letter_code
_entity_poly.pdbx_strand_id
1 'polypeptide(L)' 'MPAVLVEMGYLSHEKESKLLQSKSLQVKIAKSIVEGIRGYELAKH' A
#
# COMPACT_ATOMS: atom_id res chain seq x y z
N MET A 1 -11.42 -0.20 -17.56
CA MET A 1 -11.10 0.34 -16.23
C MET A 1 -9.62 0.09 -15.95
N PRO A 2 -8.86 1.08 -15.46
CA PRO A 2 -7.47 0.90 -15.04
C PRO A 2 -7.38 -0.04 -13.82
N ALA A 3 -6.39 -0.92 -13.78
CA ALA A 3 -6.18 -1.87 -12.68
C ALA A 3 -4.69 -2.05 -12.41
N VAL A 4 -4.31 -2.17 -11.14
CA VAL A 4 -2.94 -2.41 -10.68
C VAL A 4 -2.94 -3.39 -9.51
N LEU A 5 -1.84 -4.12 -9.36
CA LEU A 5 -1.52 -4.94 -8.19
C LEU A 5 -0.23 -4.39 -7.59
N VAL A 6 -0.20 -4.22 -6.28
CA VAL A 6 1.00 -3.77 -5.58
C VAL A 6 1.36 -4.78 -4.49
N GLU A 7 2.52 -5.40 -4.62
CA GLU A 7 3.08 -6.26 -3.59
C GLU A 7 3.75 -5.38 -2.51
N MET A 8 3.30 -5.49 -1.27
CA MET A 8 3.69 -4.58 -0.18
C MET A 8 5.05 -4.89 0.47
N GLY A 9 5.59 -6.08 0.22
CA GLY A 9 6.86 -6.55 0.75
C GLY A 9 6.90 -8.08 0.82
N TYR A 10 8.01 -8.62 1.35
CA TYR A 10 8.26 -10.04 1.41
C TYR A 10 7.95 -10.63 2.79
N LEU A 11 6.89 -11.43 2.88
CA LEU A 11 6.58 -12.20 4.11
C LEU A 11 7.63 -13.29 4.40
N SER A 12 8.39 -13.71 3.40
CA SER A 12 9.49 -14.66 3.52
C SER A 12 10.75 -14.03 4.12
N HIS A 13 10.87 -12.69 4.15
CA HIS A 13 12.00 -12.00 4.74
C HIS A 13 11.69 -11.64 6.20
N GLU A 14 12.50 -12.14 7.13
CA GLU A 14 12.21 -12.11 8.57
C GLU A 14 11.88 -10.70 9.10
N LYS A 15 12.67 -9.69 8.70
CA LYS A 15 12.46 -8.31 9.16
C LYS A 15 11.22 -7.68 8.54
N GLU A 16 10.95 -7.96 7.26
CA GLU A 16 9.80 -7.38 6.55
C GLU A 16 8.50 -8.00 7.05
N SER A 17 8.48 -9.32 7.27
CA SER A 17 7.32 -10.00 7.85
C SER A 17 6.90 -9.39 9.19
N LYS A 18 7.86 -9.12 10.08
CA LYS A 18 7.59 -8.44 11.37
C LYS A 18 7.06 -7.03 11.18
N LEU A 19 7.60 -6.26 10.24
CA LEU A 19 7.13 -4.91 9.93
C LEU A 19 5.72 -4.93 9.36
N LEU A 20 5.42 -5.83 8.41
CA LEU A 20 4.12 -5.97 7.77
C LEU A 20 3.01 -6.44 8.71
N GLN A 21 3.36 -7.10 9.82
CA GLN A 21 2.42 -7.45 10.89
C GLN A 21 2.07 -6.25 11.80
N SER A 22 2.82 -5.15 11.74
CA SER A 22 2.55 -3.96 12.55
C SER A 22 1.29 -3.23 12.08
N LYS A 23 0.31 -3.12 13.00
CA LYS A 23 -0.93 -2.36 12.74
C LYS A 23 -0.66 -0.90 12.35
N SER A 24 0.33 -0.26 12.96
CA SER A 24 0.64 1.15 12.64
C SER A 24 1.18 1.29 11.21
N LEU A 25 1.99 0.33 10.76
CA LEU A 25 2.48 0.30 9.38
C LEU A 25 1.35 -0.01 8.40
N GLN A 26 0.49 -0.98 8.70
CA GLN A 26 -0.67 -1.32 7.87
C GLN A 26 -1.60 -0.12 7.67
N VAL A 27 -1.87 0.64 8.73
CA VAL A 27 -2.66 1.89 8.64
C VAL A 27 -1.95 2.91 7.74
N LYS A 28 -0.63 3.05 7.86
CA LYS A 28 0.14 3.97 7.01
C LYS A 28 0.10 3.55 5.54
N ILE A 29 0.28 2.26 5.24
CA ILE A 29 0.18 1.69 3.89
C ILE A 29 -1.22 1.97 3.32
N ALA A 30 -2.28 1.67 4.07
CA ALA A 30 -3.65 1.88 3.60
C ALA A 30 -3.94 3.36 3.28
N LYS A 31 -3.46 4.30 4.11
CA LYS A 31 -3.58 5.74 3.84
C LYS A 31 -2.89 6.13 2.53
N SER A 32 -1.66 5.66 2.32
CA SER A 32 -0.90 5.96 1.10
C SER A 32 -1.56 5.36 -0.15
N ILE A 33 -2.16 4.16 -0.06
CA ILE A 33 -2.93 3.57 -1.18
C ILE A 33 -4.14 4.46 -1.51
N VAL A 34 -4.90 4.90 -0.51
CA VAL A 34 -6.06 5.78 -0.72
C VAL A 34 -5.65 7.12 -1.33
N GLU A 35 -4.55 7.71 -0.85
CA GLU A 35 -4.00 8.95 -1.39
C GLU A 35 -3.58 8.79 -2.86
N GLY A 36 -2.90 7.69 -3.20
CA GLY A 36 -2.52 7.39 -4.58
C GLY A 36 -3.72 7.20 -5.52
N ILE A 37 -4.75 6.47 -5.08
CA ILE A 37 -6.00 6.29 -5.84
C ILE A 37 -6.71 7.63 -6.04
N ARG A 38 -6.80 8.47 -5.00
CA ARG A 38 -7.39 9.81 -5.10
C ARG A 38 -6.61 10.70 -6.06
N GLY A 39 -5.28 10.69 -5.96
CA GLY A 39 -4.42 11.45 -6.87
C GLY A 39 -4.60 11.02 -8.32
N TYR A 40 -4.69 9.71 -8.58
CA TYR A 40 -4.97 9.18 -9.91
C TYR A 40 -6.34 9.64 -10.44
N GLU A 41 -7.39 9.59 -9.60
CA GLU A 41 -8.72 10.02 -10.02
C GLU A 41 -8.79 11.53 -10.31
N LEU A 42 -8.16 12.36 -9.48
CA LEU A 42 -8.09 13.80 -9.70
C LEU A 42 -7.33 14.17 -10.98
N ALA A 43 -6.27 13.44 -11.31
CA ALA A 43 -5.46 13.70 -12.51
C ALA A 43 -6.12 13.26 -13.83
N LYS A 44 -7.22 12.50 -13.78
CA LYS A 44 -8.01 12.17 -14.98
C LYS A 44 -8.85 13.33 -15.48
N HIS A 45 -9.07 14.34 -14.65
CA HIS A 45 -9.86 15.54 -14.94
C HIS A 45 -8.96 16.77 -15.03
#